data_AF-A0A4R6AVM7-F1
#
_entry.id   AF-A0A4R6AVM7-F1
#
_cell.length_a   1.000
_cell.length_b   1.000
_cell.length_c   1.000
_cell.angle_alpha   90.00
_cell.angle_beta   90.00
_cell.angle_gamma   90.00
#
_symmetry.space_group_name_H-M   'P 1'
#
loop_
_entity.id
_entity.type
_entity.pdbx_description
1 polymer ?
#
loop_
_entity_poly.entity_id
_entity_poly.type
_entity_poly.pdbx_seq_one_letter_code
_entity_poly.pdbx_strand_id
1 'polypeptide(L)'
;NGQAAKICNNMILGATMAVTCEAFALADKLGLDRQAMYDVVSTSSGNSWSISTYCPAPGVGPNSPADNDYRPGFAAELMLKDLRLSQKAAEQVDADTPLGARATELYADFVDVEGAGTQDFSALLPRFAARGRNE
;
A
#
# COMPACT_ATOMS: atom_id res chain seq x y z
N ASN A 1 6.58 -12.17 -21.60
CA ASN A 1 6.20 -10.74 -21.44
C ASN A 1 5.05 -10.50 -20.47
N GLY A 2 3.96 -11.28 -20.49
CA GLY A 2 2.83 -11.05 -19.56
C GLY A 2 3.16 -11.16 -18.06
N GLN A 3 3.97 -12.16 -17.66
CA GLN A 3 4.37 -12.30 -16.25
C GLN A 3 5.27 -11.16 -15.78
N ALA A 4 6.25 -10.74 -16.60
CA ALA A 4 7.11 -9.61 -16.27
C ALA A 4 6.30 -8.32 -16.10
N ALA A 5 5.36 -8.04 -17.01
CA ALA A 5 4.48 -6.88 -16.89
C ALA A 5 3.63 -6.90 -15.61
N LYS A 6 3.07 -8.07 -15.24
CA LYS A 6 2.31 -8.24 -14.00
C LYS A 6 3.17 -7.95 -12.76
N ILE A 7 4.39 -8.48 -12.72
CA ILE A 7 5.30 -8.30 -11.59
C ILE A 7 5.68 -6.83 -11.42
N CYS A 8 6.00 -6.13 -12.52
CA CYS A 8 6.26 -4.68 -12.48
C CYS A 8 5.03 -3.89 -12.02
N ASN A 9 3.83 -4.23 -12.53
CA ASN A 9 2.59 -3.58 -12.12
C ASN A 9 2.32 -3.74 -10.62
N ASN A 10 2.45 -4.96 -10.09
CA ASN A 10 2.14 -5.23 -8.69
C ASN A 10 3.22 -4.66 -7.75
N MET A 11 4.46 -4.50 -8.22
CA MET A 11 5.47 -3.71 -7.50
C MET A 11 5.08 -2.24 -7.40
N ILE A 12 4.63 -1.62 -8.50
CA ILE A 12 4.11 -0.24 -8.48
C ILE A 12 2.91 -0.16 -7.52
N LEU A 13 1.96 -1.09 -7.61
CA LEU A 13 0.76 -1.10 -6.77
C LEU A 13 1.10 -1.23 -5.28
N GLY A 14 1.97 -2.18 -4.91
CA GLY A 14 2.38 -2.38 -3.52
C GLY A 14 3.07 -1.15 -2.94
N ALA A 15 4.02 -0.57 -3.68
CA ALA A 15 4.75 0.64 -3.25
C ALA A 15 3.85 1.87 -3.14
N THR A 16 3.00 2.11 -4.16
CA THR A 16 2.08 3.26 -4.16
C THR A 16 1.00 3.15 -3.08
N MET A 17 0.48 1.95 -2.80
CA MET A 17 -0.44 1.75 -1.69
C MET A 17 0.22 2.02 -0.34
N ALA A 18 1.44 1.50 -0.12
CA ALA A 18 2.17 1.71 1.13
C ALA A 18 2.39 3.20 1.41
N VAL A 19 2.92 3.96 0.45
CA VAL A 19 3.15 5.40 0.63
C VAL A 19 1.84 6.20 0.72
N THR A 20 0.76 5.75 0.07
CA THR A 20 -0.57 6.36 0.24
C THR A 20 -1.05 6.19 1.68
N CYS A 21 -0.89 5.01 2.26
CA CYS A 21 -1.21 4.74 3.66
C CYS A 21 -0.36 5.60 4.61
N GLU A 22 0.95 5.72 4.37
CA GLU A 22 1.84 6.61 5.13
C GLU A 22 1.39 8.07 5.06
N ALA A 23 1.01 8.55 3.87
CA ALA A 23 0.56 9.92 3.67
C ALA A 23 -0.74 10.23 4.44
N PHE A 24 -1.71 9.31 4.45
CA PHE A 24 -2.91 9.45 5.27
C PHE A 24 -2.59 9.41 6.78
N ALA A 25 -1.75 8.48 7.22
CA ALA A 25 -1.33 8.42 8.63
C ALA A 25 -0.58 9.69 9.07
N LEU A 26 0.25 10.26 8.19
CA LEU A 26 0.90 11.55 8.42
C LEU A 26 -0.12 12.69 8.49
N ALA A 27 -1.09 12.72 7.57
CA ALA A 27 -2.17 13.71 7.59
C ALA A 27 -2.93 13.70 8.93
N ASP A 28 -3.26 12.51 9.45
CA ASP A 28 -3.89 12.36 10.77
C ASP A 28 -3.04 12.99 11.89
N LYS A 29 -1.72 12.74 11.89
CA LYS A 29 -0.80 13.30 12.89
C LYS A 29 -0.62 14.82 12.76
N LEU A 30 -0.80 15.35 11.55
CA LEU A 30 -0.80 16.79 11.28
C LEU A 30 -2.14 17.47 11.60
N GLY A 31 -3.17 16.71 12.00
CA GLY A 31 -4.51 17.22 12.26
C GLY A 31 -5.29 17.61 11.00
N LEU A 32 -4.90 17.05 9.84
CA LEU A 32 -5.61 17.25 8.59
C LEU A 32 -6.75 16.23 8.47
N ASP A 33 -7.93 16.71 8.10
CA ASP A 33 -9.06 15.84 7.77
C ASP A 33 -8.76 14.97 6.53
N ARG A 34 -9.12 13.69 6.61
CA ARG A 34 -8.81 12.72 5.55
C ARG A 34 -9.55 13.03 4.24
N GLN A 35 -10.78 13.53 4.30
CA GLN A 35 -11.52 13.92 3.10
C GLN A 35 -10.85 15.13 2.44
N ALA A 36 -10.46 16.13 3.23
CA ALA A 36 -9.72 17.29 2.72
C ALA A 36 -8.38 16.89 2.06
N MET A 37 -7.65 15.94 2.65
CA MET A 37 -6.44 15.37 2.06
C MET A 37 -6.74 14.69 0.71
N TYR A 38 -7.77 13.83 0.68
CA TYR A 38 -8.18 13.13 -0.54
C TYR A 38 -8.59 14.09 -1.66
N ASP A 39 -9.38 15.12 -1.36
CA ASP A 39 -9.87 16.08 -2.36
C ASP A 39 -8.71 16.79 -3.08
N VAL A 40 -7.66 17.15 -2.33
CA VAL A 40 -6.45 17.76 -2.88
C VAL A 40 -5.65 16.73 -3.68
N VAL A 41 -5.35 15.57 -3.10
CA VAL A 41 -4.42 14.60 -3.72
C VAL A 41 -5.03 13.95 -4.97
N SER A 42 -6.33 13.63 -4.96
CA SER A 42 -7.03 13.00 -6.09
C SER A 42 -7.08 13.85 -7.35
N THR A 43 -6.88 15.16 -7.24
CA THR A 43 -6.83 16.11 -8.36
C THR A 43 -5.43 16.69 -8.61
N SER A 44 -4.43 16.25 -7.84
CA SER A 44 -3.05 16.72 -7.92
C SER A 44 -2.10 15.64 -8.46
N SER A 45 -0.82 15.99 -8.58
CA SER A 45 0.24 15.08 -9.06
C SER A 45 0.49 13.87 -8.16
N GLY A 46 0.02 13.90 -6.90
CA GLY A 46 0.07 12.76 -5.98
C GLY A 46 -0.99 11.68 -6.26
N ASN A 47 -1.90 11.90 -7.21
CA ASN A 47 -2.94 10.93 -7.53
C ASN A 47 -2.33 9.61 -8.04
N SER A 48 -2.96 8.50 -7.67
CA SER A 48 -2.64 7.16 -8.12
C SER A 48 -3.91 6.31 -8.12
N TRP A 49 -3.82 5.06 -8.57
CA TRP A 49 -4.94 4.12 -8.46
C TRP A 49 -5.36 3.89 -7.01
N SER A 50 -4.38 3.84 -6.09
CA SER A 50 -4.59 3.71 -4.65
C SER A 50 -5.28 4.92 -4.00
N ILE A 51 -5.37 6.06 -4.69
CA ILE A 51 -6.17 7.21 -4.28
C ILE A 51 -7.52 7.17 -4.99
N SER A 52 -7.51 7.18 -6.33
CA SER A 52 -8.71 7.47 -7.14
C SER A 52 -9.67 6.30 -7.31
N THR A 53 -9.25 5.07 -6.98
CA THR A 53 -10.09 3.86 -7.13
C THR A 53 -10.12 3.01 -5.86
N TYR A 54 -9.02 2.98 -5.10
CA TYR A 54 -8.84 2.03 -4.00
C TYR A 54 -8.36 2.71 -2.71
N CYS A 55 -8.99 3.84 -2.37
CA CYS A 55 -8.60 4.66 -1.23
C CYS A 55 -8.50 3.83 0.07
N PRO A 56 -7.38 3.86 0.81
CA PRO A 56 -7.20 3.05 2.01
C PRO A 56 -7.88 3.63 3.25
N ALA A 57 -8.45 4.83 3.17
CA ALA A 57 -9.09 5.55 4.27
C ALA A 57 -10.60 5.24 4.34
N PRO A 58 -11.11 4.68 5.46
CA PRO A 58 -12.54 4.38 5.60
C PRO A 58 -13.39 5.64 5.49
N GLY A 59 -14.48 5.56 4.72
CA GLY A 59 -15.43 6.63 4.47
C GLY A 59 -14.93 7.74 3.55
N VAL A 60 -13.78 7.56 2.89
CA VAL A 60 -13.12 8.60 2.08
C VAL A 60 -12.89 8.11 0.66
N GLY A 61 -13.33 8.91 -0.31
CA GLY A 61 -13.16 8.59 -1.73
C GLY A 61 -14.11 7.49 -2.22
N PRO A 62 -13.73 6.67 -3.22
CA PRO A 62 -14.56 5.58 -3.71
C PRO A 62 -14.66 4.44 -2.71
N ASN A 63 -15.80 3.74 -2.71
CA ASN A 63 -15.99 2.54 -1.90
C ASN A 63 -14.86 1.53 -2.15
N SER A 64 -14.17 1.12 -1.08
CA SER A 64 -13.04 0.22 -1.10
C SER A 64 -13.12 -0.80 0.04
N PRO A 65 -12.19 -1.77 0.14
CA PRO A 65 -12.10 -2.64 1.30
C PRO A 65 -11.98 -1.91 2.64
N ALA A 66 -11.44 -0.68 2.66
CA ALA A 66 -11.33 0.12 3.87
C ALA A 66 -12.70 0.42 4.52
N ASP A 67 -13.76 0.49 3.72
CA ASP A 67 -15.15 0.70 4.19
C ASP A 67 -15.79 -0.58 4.76
N ASN A 68 -15.05 -1.69 4.73
CA ASN A 68 -15.56 -3.01 4.99
C ASN A 68 -14.66 -3.80 5.95
N ASP A 69 -14.11 -3.11 6.94
CA ASP A 69 -13.16 -3.62 7.93
C ASP A 69 -11.91 -4.26 7.30
N TYR A 70 -11.49 -3.75 6.13
CA TYR A 70 -10.39 -4.30 5.34
C TYR A 70 -10.56 -5.80 5.03
N ARG A 71 -11.80 -6.28 4.87
CA ARG A 71 -12.06 -7.59 4.28
C ARG A 71 -11.50 -7.61 2.86
N PRO A 72 -10.64 -8.58 2.50
CA PRO A 72 -9.77 -8.47 1.34
C PRO A 72 -10.56 -8.47 0.02
N GLY A 73 -10.34 -7.42 -0.78
CA GLY A 73 -10.50 -7.52 -2.23
C GLY A 73 -9.23 -8.11 -2.85
N PHE A 74 -8.07 -7.74 -2.31
CA PHE A 74 -6.78 -8.36 -2.59
C PHE A 74 -5.97 -8.55 -1.29
N ALA A 75 -5.79 -9.80 -0.88
CA ALA A 75 -5.17 -10.11 0.40
C ALA A 75 -3.69 -9.65 0.49
N ALA A 76 -3.27 -9.19 1.66
CA ALA A 76 -1.91 -8.73 1.92
C ALA A 76 -0.87 -9.82 1.66
N GLU A 77 -1.17 -11.08 1.96
CA GLU A 77 -0.30 -12.22 1.64
C GLU A 77 -0.04 -12.37 0.13
N LEU A 78 -1.04 -12.06 -0.71
CA LEU A 78 -0.91 -12.12 -2.16
C LEU A 78 -0.09 -10.96 -2.69
N MET A 79 -0.26 -9.76 -2.11
CA MET A 79 0.61 -8.62 -2.41
C MET A 79 2.07 -8.91 -2.04
N LEU A 80 2.32 -9.44 -0.85
CA LEU A 80 3.67 -9.83 -0.42
C LEU A 80 4.29 -10.88 -1.35
N LYS A 81 3.50 -11.88 -1.76
CA LYS A 81 3.95 -12.87 -2.75
C LYS A 81 4.40 -12.21 -4.06
N ASP A 82 3.60 -11.30 -4.61
CA ASP A 82 3.93 -10.63 -5.87
C ASP A 82 5.13 -9.68 -5.73
N LEU A 83 5.29 -9.02 -4.58
CA LEU A 83 6.47 -8.21 -4.26
C LEU A 83 7.73 -9.07 -4.15
N ARG A 84 7.68 -10.23 -3.49
CA ARG A 84 8.81 -11.19 -3.45
C ARG A 84 9.19 -11.67 -4.85
N LEU A 85 8.21 -11.89 -5.72
CA LEU A 85 8.47 -12.23 -7.12
C LEU A 85 9.15 -11.08 -7.89
N SER A 86 8.81 -9.82 -7.58
CA SER A 86 9.48 -8.66 -8.19
C SER A 86 10.92 -8.53 -7.75
N GLN A 87 11.20 -8.72 -6.47
CA GLN A 87 12.56 -8.66 -5.95
C GLN A 87 13.43 -9.79 -6.48
N LYS A 88 12.90 -11.02 -6.55
CA LYS A 88 13.61 -12.14 -7.19
C LYS A 88 13.92 -11.87 -8.66
N ALA A 89 13.00 -11.24 -9.39
CA ALA A 89 13.23 -10.89 -10.79
C ALA A 89 14.30 -9.79 -10.92
N ALA A 90 14.27 -8.79 -10.03
CA ALA A 90 15.26 -7.72 -9.99
C ALA A 90 16.69 -8.25 -9.75
N GLU A 91 16.85 -9.18 -8.81
CA GLU A 91 18.13 -9.88 -8.55
C GLU A 91 18.65 -10.62 -9.79
N GLN A 92 17.76 -11.29 -10.54
CA GLN A 92 18.15 -12.07 -11.72
C GLN A 92 18.66 -11.22 -12.89
N VAL A 93 18.29 -9.95 -12.93
CA VAL A 93 18.61 -9.04 -14.04
C VAL A 93 19.46 -7.84 -13.60
N ASP A 94 19.96 -7.83 -12.37
CA ASP A 94 20.77 -6.76 -11.79
C ASP A 94 20.07 -5.39 -11.83
N ALA A 95 18.76 -5.37 -11.50
CA ALA A 95 17.98 -4.14 -11.42
C ALA A 95 17.90 -3.59 -9.99
N ASP A 96 18.27 -2.33 -9.80
CA ASP A 96 18.15 -1.63 -8.52
C ASP A 96 16.69 -1.15 -8.31
N THR A 97 15.99 -1.73 -7.34
CA THR A 97 14.56 -1.45 -7.05
C THR A 97 14.29 -1.06 -5.60
N PRO A 98 14.96 -0.02 -5.05
CA PRO A 98 15.01 0.24 -3.61
C PRO A 98 13.64 0.51 -2.97
N LEU A 99 12.73 1.17 -3.69
CA LEU A 99 11.37 1.42 -3.21
C LEU A 99 10.52 0.14 -3.20
N GLY A 100 10.70 -0.73 -4.20
CA GLY A 100 10.06 -2.05 -4.25
C GLY A 100 10.56 -2.96 -3.13
N ALA A 101 11.86 -2.93 -2.84
CA ALA A 101 12.47 -3.64 -1.73
C ALA A 101 11.88 -3.19 -0.39
N ARG A 102 11.81 -1.88 -0.13
CA ARG A 102 11.20 -1.36 1.10
C ARG A 102 9.71 -1.66 1.22
N ALA A 103 8.95 -1.59 0.13
CA ALA A 103 7.56 -2.04 0.14
C ALA A 103 7.47 -3.53 0.51
N THR A 104 8.34 -4.37 -0.04
CA THR A 104 8.39 -5.82 0.26
C THR A 104 8.61 -6.07 1.74
N GLU A 105 9.54 -5.35 2.37
CA GLU A 105 9.81 -5.45 3.81
C GLU A 105 8.62 -5.01 4.66
N LEU A 106 7.97 -3.89 4.32
CA LEU A 106 6.78 -3.42 5.03
C LEU A 106 5.63 -4.44 4.99
N TYR A 107 5.38 -5.05 3.84
CA TYR A 107 4.39 -6.11 3.73
C TYR A 107 4.85 -7.41 4.42
N ALA A 108 6.15 -7.72 4.43
CA ALA A 108 6.68 -8.88 5.16
C ALA A 108 6.44 -8.73 6.66
N ASP A 109 6.74 -7.56 7.24
CA ASP A 109 6.42 -7.28 8.65
C ASP A 109 4.92 -7.43 8.91
N PHE A 110 4.09 -6.81 8.07
CA PHE A 110 2.64 -6.83 8.24
C PHE A 110 2.05 -8.25 8.16
N VAL A 111 2.54 -9.08 7.24
CA VAL A 111 2.00 -10.43 7.01
C VAL A 111 2.65 -11.46 7.92
N ASP A 112 3.98 -11.52 7.93
CA ASP A 112 4.73 -12.62 8.57
C ASP A 112 4.97 -12.37 10.06
N VAL A 113 5.06 -11.12 10.51
CA VAL A 113 5.30 -10.76 11.93
C VAL A 113 3.99 -10.42 12.64
N GLU A 114 3.15 -9.59 12.02
CA GLU A 114 1.90 -9.11 12.63
C GLU A 114 0.71 -10.03 12.36
N GLY A 115 0.85 -11.02 11.46
CA GLY A 115 -0.18 -12.03 11.18
C GLY A 115 -1.38 -11.51 10.38
N ALA A 116 -1.23 -10.37 9.70
CA ALA A 116 -2.32 -9.69 9.00
C ALA A 116 -2.52 -10.16 7.54
N GLY A 117 -2.02 -11.34 7.18
CA GLY A 117 -2.03 -11.87 5.80
C GLY A 117 -3.41 -11.94 5.15
N THR A 118 -4.46 -12.18 5.93
CA THR A 118 -5.84 -12.30 5.47
C THR A 118 -6.59 -10.98 5.36
N GLN A 119 -5.98 -9.86 5.78
CA GLN A 119 -6.55 -8.53 5.58
C GLN A 119 -6.25 -8.03 4.16
N ASP A 120 -7.01 -7.03 3.71
CA ASP A 120 -6.70 -6.34 2.46
C ASP A 120 -5.32 -5.68 2.52
N PHE A 121 -4.59 -5.64 1.39
CA PHE A 121 -3.27 -5.00 1.32
C PHE A 121 -3.30 -3.49 1.66
N SER A 122 -4.45 -2.82 1.55
CA SER A 122 -4.66 -1.44 2.01
C SER A 122 -4.72 -1.27 3.53
N ALA A 123 -4.78 -2.37 4.30
CA ALA A 123 -4.79 -2.36 5.78
C ALA A 123 -3.45 -1.93 6.41
N LEU A 124 -2.47 -1.52 5.60
CA LEU A 124 -1.30 -0.80 6.09
C LEU A 124 -1.66 0.56 6.72
N LEU A 125 -2.78 1.20 6.36
CA LEU A 125 -3.18 2.47 6.97
C LEU A 125 -3.38 2.37 8.49
N PRO A 126 -4.26 1.50 9.03
CA PRO A 126 -4.43 1.39 10.48
C PRO A 126 -3.12 1.00 11.18
N ARG A 127 -2.28 0.18 10.54
CA ARG A 127 -0.94 -0.15 11.03
C ARG A 127 -0.07 1.10 11.19
N PHE A 128 0.03 1.95 10.18
CA PHE A 128 0.82 3.19 10.26
C PHE A 128 0.22 4.22 11.23
N ALA A 129 -1.10 4.35 11.26
CA ALA A 129 -1.79 5.27 12.16
C ALA A 129 -1.53 4.92 13.65
N ALA A 130 -1.37 3.63 13.96
CA ALA A 130 -1.11 3.12 15.30
C ALA A 130 0.35 3.26 15.77
N ARG A 131 1.31 3.51 14.87
CA ARG A 131 2.75 3.52 15.19
C ARG A 131 3.33 4.93 15.35
N GLY A 132 4.30 5.06 16.25
CA GLY A 132 5.23 6.19 16.28
C GLY A 132 6.39 6.01 15.29
N ARG A 133 7.08 7.11 14.93
CA ARG A 133 8.25 7.07 14.05
C ARG A 133 9.44 6.27 14.63
N ASN A 134 9.52 6.15 15.95
CA ASN A 134 10.64 5.53 16.68
C ASN A 134 10.26 4.21 17.36
N GLU A 135 9.10 3.63 17.01
CA GLU A 135 8.58 2.36 17.52
C GLU A 135 8.64 1.29 16.43
#